data_AF-A0A9E2EYV4-F1
#
_entry.id   AF-A0A9E2EYV4-F1
#
_cell.length_a   1.000
_cell.length_b   1.000
_cell.length_c   1.000
_cell.angle_alpha   90.00
_cell.angle_beta   90.00
_cell.angle_gamma   90.00
#
_symmetry.space_group_name_H-M   'P 1'
#
loop_
_entity.id
_entity.type
_entity.pdbx_description
1 polymer ?
#
loop_
_entity_poly.entity_id
_entity_poly.type
_entity_poly.pdbx_seq_one_letter_code
_entity_poly.pdbx_strand_id
1 'polypeptide(L)'
;LDNAKISGKTVTLKIKYSDFSLQTRSKTLPYFISEKNLIFETAKSLLYLEKLKNSVRLLGISISNLNADKQRKKEVTKKSVSVQLRFEF
;
A
#
# COMPACT_ATOMS: atom_id res chain seq x y z
N LEU A 1 7.93 -1.90 10.29
CA LEU A 1 6.55 -2.39 10.53
C LEU A 1 6.39 -2.98 11.93
N ASP A 2 7.49 -3.22 12.63
CA ASP A 2 7.55 -3.98 13.88
C ASP A 2 6.73 -3.35 15.03
N ASN A 3 6.62 -2.02 15.07
CA ASN A 3 5.87 -1.34 16.14
C ASN A 3 4.36 -1.27 15.90
N ALA A 4 3.85 -1.63 14.71
CA ALA A 4 2.46 -1.36 14.34
C ALA A 4 1.59 -2.61 14.08
N LYS A 5 2.16 -3.83 14.10
CA LYS A 5 1.45 -5.07 13.68
C LYS A 5 0.68 -4.90 12.35
N ILE A 6 1.19 -4.06 11.46
CA ILE A 6 0.57 -3.78 10.16
C ILE A 6 1.15 -4.76 9.14
N SER A 7 0.26 -5.46 8.45
CA SER A 7 0.59 -6.35 7.34
C SER A 7 -0.09 -5.85 6.07
N GLY A 8 0.58 -5.97 4.92
CA GLY A 8 0.05 -5.55 3.61
C GLY A 8 0.10 -6.66 2.57
N LYS A 9 -0.73 -6.54 1.54
CA LYS A 9 -0.81 -7.55 0.46
C LYS A 9 -0.05 -7.15 -0.79
N THR A 10 0.05 -5.85 -1.07
CA THR A 10 0.59 -5.36 -2.33
C THR A 10 1.85 -4.56 -2.06
N VAL A 11 2.95 -4.94 -2.70
CA VAL A 11 4.22 -4.21 -2.67
C VAL A 11 4.36 -3.45 -3.98
N THR A 12 4.65 -2.16 -3.88
CA THR A 12 4.81 -1.25 -5.01
C THR A 12 6.21 -0.65 -4.96
N LEU A 13 6.95 -0.81 -6.04
CA LEU A 13 8.25 -0.20 -6.30
C LEU A 13 8.07 0.98 -7.25
N LYS A 14 8.43 2.18 -6.81
CA LYS A 14 8.48 3.41 -7.61
C LYS A 14 9.93 3.75 -7.90
N ILE A 15 10.26 3.90 -9.17
CA ILE A 15 11.60 4.24 -9.66
C ILE A 15 11.50 5.61 -10.31
N LYS A 16 12.23 6.60 -9.77
CA LYS A 16 12.38 7.92 -10.38
C LYS A 16 13.76 8.01 -11.00
N TYR A 17 13.80 8.25 -12.30
CA TYR A 17 15.04 8.38 -13.05
C TYR A 17 15.58 9.82 -13.01
N SER A 18 16.81 10.01 -13.50
CA SER A 18 17.49 11.30 -13.56
C SER A 18 16.78 12.33 -14.45
N ASP A 19 16.10 11.85 -15.49
CA ASP A 19 15.22 12.61 -16.40
C ASP A 19 13.85 12.94 -15.77
N PHE A 20 13.67 12.66 -14.47
CA PHE A 20 12.43 12.82 -13.71
C PHE A 20 11.27 11.91 -14.16
N SER A 21 11.48 10.99 -15.09
CA SER A 21 10.48 9.98 -15.44
C SER A 21 10.24 9.02 -14.27
N LEU A 22 8.98 8.57 -14.16
CA LEU A 22 8.52 7.68 -13.10
C LEU A 22 8.10 6.34 -13.69
N GLN A 23 8.70 5.27 -13.19
CA GLN A 23 8.26 3.90 -13.47
C GLN A 23 7.73 3.28 -12.18
N THR A 24 6.50 2.76 -12.22
CA THR A 24 5.89 2.09 -11.08
C THR A 24 5.65 0.62 -11.42
N ARG A 25 6.04 -0.27 -10.51
CA ARG A 25 5.82 -1.71 -10.60
C ARG A 25 5.18 -2.18 -9.31
N SER A 26 4.19 -3.05 -9.38
CA SER A 26 3.51 -3.57 -8.18
C SER A 26 3.27 -5.06 -8.30
N LYS A 27 3.36 -5.75 -7.17
CA LYS A 27 3.00 -7.17 -7.06
C LYS A 27 2.07 -7.36 -5.87
N THR A 28 0.94 -8.01 -6.13
CA THR A 28 -0.01 -8.43 -5.09
C THR A 28 0.25 -9.87 -4.74
N LEU A 29 0.45 -10.15 -3.46
CA LEU A 29 0.64 -11.48 -2.92
C LEU A 29 -0.70 -12.05 -2.40
N PRO A 30 -0.88 -13.38 -2.43
CA PRO A 30 -2.10 -14.01 -1.93
C PRO A 30 -2.25 -13.88 -0.40
N TYR A 31 -1.13 -13.79 0.32
CA TYR A 31 -1.06 -13.62 1.77
C TYR A 31 -0.60 -12.22 2.17
N PHE A 32 -0.90 -11.82 3.42
CA PHE A 32 -0.39 -10.57 3.99
C PHE A 32 1.05 -10.75 4.46
N ILE A 33 1.91 -9.80 4.13
CA ILE A 33 3.30 -9.75 4.58
C ILE A 33 3.50 -8.59 5.56
N SER A 34 4.27 -8.82 6.61
CA SER A 34 4.74 -7.80 7.56
C SER A 34 6.25 -7.84 7.76
N GLU A 35 6.89 -8.95 7.39
CA GLU A 35 8.33 -9.14 7.54
C GLU A 35 9.13 -8.29 6.55
N LYS A 36 10.14 -7.59 7.07
CA LYS A 36 11.03 -6.75 6.29
C LYS A 36 11.74 -7.54 5.18
N ASN A 37 12.18 -8.76 5.47
CA ASN A 37 12.89 -9.61 4.51
C ASN A 37 12.01 -9.95 3.30
N LEU A 38 10.78 -10.40 3.53
CA LEU A 38 9.81 -10.68 2.47
C LEU A 38 9.51 -9.45 1.60
N ILE A 39 9.35 -8.28 2.22
CA ILE A 39 9.12 -7.02 1.50
C ILE A 39 10.33 -6.67 0.62
N PHE A 40 11.54 -6.82 1.17
CA PHE A 40 12.78 -6.52 0.46
C PHE A 40 13.01 -7.47 -0.71
N GLU A 41 12.86 -8.78 -0.52
CA GLU A 41 12.96 -9.78 -1.59
C GLU A 41 11.92 -9.54 -2.68
N THR A 42 10.68 -9.20 -2.30
CA THR A 42 9.63 -8.86 -3.27
C THR A 42 9.98 -7.61 -4.06
N ALA A 43 10.47 -6.55 -3.41
CA ALA A 43 10.92 -5.33 -4.08
C ALA A 43 12.12 -5.58 -5.00
N LYS A 44 13.07 -6.43 -4.58
CA LYS A 44 14.22 -6.85 -5.39
C LYS A 44 13.77 -7.61 -6.63
N SER A 45 12.83 -8.55 -6.49
CA SER A 45 12.25 -9.26 -7.64
C SER A 45 11.58 -8.32 -8.64
N LEU A 46 10.87 -7.29 -8.14
CA LEU A 46 10.25 -6.25 -8.97
C LEU A 46 11.29 -5.37 -9.69
N LEU A 47 12.44 -5.12 -9.07
CA LEU A 47 13.52 -4.34 -9.66
C LEU A 47 14.18 -5.09 -10.84
N TYR A 48 14.42 -6.39 -10.69
CA TYR A 48 15.09 -7.22 -11.71
C TYR A 48 14.17 -7.70 -12.84
N LEU A 49 12.86 -7.55 -12.70
CA LEU A 49 11.86 -7.95 -13.70
C LEU A 49 12.08 -7.27 -15.06
N GLU A 50 12.57 -6.04 -15.07
CA GLU A 50 12.94 -5.32 -16.29
C GLU A 50 14.19 -4.46 -16.03
N LYS A 51 15.12 -4.44 -16.99
CA LYS A 51 16.38 -3.71 -16.91
C LYS A 51 16.14 -2.21 -16.67
N LEU A 52 17.00 -1.61 -15.84
CA LEU A 52 17.01 -0.16 -15.63
C LEU A 52 17.50 0.52 -16.91
N LYS A 53 16.70 1.45 -17.42
CA LYS A 53 16.99 2.16 -18.68
C LYS A 53 17.95 3.33 -18.47
N ASN A 54 17.81 4.03 -17.34
CA ASN A 54 18.55 5.25 -17.00
C ASN A 54 19.06 5.20 -15.55
N SER A 55 19.90 6.18 -15.20
CA SER A 55 20.35 6.40 -13.82
C SER A 55 19.16 6.69 -12.90
N VAL A 56 19.11 5.98 -11.77
CA VAL A 56 18.02 6.12 -10.79
C VAL A 56 18.37 7.21 -9.78
N ARG A 57 17.45 8.16 -9.60
CA ARG A 57 17.57 9.23 -8.58
C ARG A 57 16.91 8.83 -7.26
N LEU A 58 15.77 8.14 -7.32
CA LEU A 58 15.01 7.77 -6.13
C LEU A 58 14.31 6.42 -6.31
N LEU A 59 14.37 5.59 -5.27
CA LEU A 59 13.58 4.38 -5.14
C LEU A 59 12.63 4.52 -3.95
N GLY A 60 11.34 4.36 -4.21
CA GLY A 60 10.30 4.34 -3.20
C GLY A 60 9.66 2.96 -3.13
N ILE A 61 9.62 2.36 -1.94
CA ILE A 61 8.85 1.15 -1.67
C ILE A 61 7.60 1.54 -0.89
N SER A 62 6.44 1.18 -1.40
CA SER A 62 5.14 1.43 -0.80
C SER A 62 4.40 0.12 -0.63
N ILE A 63 3.65 0.00 0.46
CA ILE A 63 2.83 -1.17 0.75
C ILE A 63 1.38 -0.72 0.81
N SER A 64 0.51 -1.40 0.08
CA SER A 64 -0.92 -1.12 0.03
C SER A 64 -1.74 -2.36 0.38
N ASN A 65 -3.05 -2.15 0.53
CA ASN A 65 -4.01 -3.17 0.93
C ASN A 65 -3.65 -3.76 2.31
N LEU A 66 -3.65 -2.87 3.32
CA LEU A 66 -3.19 -3.14 4.68
C LEU A 66 -4.30 -3.82 5.52
N ASN A 67 -3.94 -4.77 6.37
CA ASN A 67 -4.89 -5.48 7.23
C ASN A 67 -5.44 -4.62 8.39
N ALA A 68 -4.75 -3.52 8.73
CA ALA A 68 -5.19 -2.58 9.76
C ALA A 68 -6.57 -1.94 9.46
N ASP A 69 -6.96 -1.86 8.18
CA ASP A 69 -8.25 -1.32 7.75
C ASP A 69 -9.43 -2.23 8.11
N LYS A 70 -9.20 -3.55 8.24
CA LYS A 70 -10.25 -4.51 8.61
C LYS A 70 -10.66 -4.38 10.08
N GLN A 71 -9.80 -3.85 10.95
CA GLN A 71 -10.16 -3.60 12.34
C GLN A 71 -11.04 -2.34 12.46
N ARG A 72 -10.76 -1.27 11.70
CA ARG A 72 -11.58 -0.04 11.70
C ARG A 72 -12.96 -0.22 11.07
N LYS A 73 -13.09 -1.08 10.05
CA LYS A 73 -14.39 -1.34 9.40
C LYS A 73 -15.41 -2.10 10.25
N LYS A 74 -15.00 -2.71 11.38
CA LYS A 74 -15.95 -3.36 12.31
C LYS A 74 -16.65 -2.39 13.28
N GLU A 75 -16.19 -1.14 13.38
CA GLU A 75 -16.75 -0.16 14.32
C GLU A 75 -17.73 0.84 13.67
N VAL A 76 -17.71 1.01 12.34
CA VAL A 76 -18.52 2.02 11.64
C VAL A 76 -19.98 1.58 11.39
N THR A 77 -20.33 0.30 11.55
CA THR A 77 -21.71 -0.19 11.36
C THR A 77 -22.58 -0.14 12.62
N LYS A 78 -22.22 0.64 13.64
CA LYS A 78 -23.10 0.93 14.77
C LYS A 78 -23.36 2.43 14.88
N LYS A 79 -24.52 2.82 14.35
CA LYS A 79 -25.33 4.00 14.70
C LYS A 79 -24.79 5.38 14.30
N SER A 80 -25.20 5.83 13.12
CA SER A 80 -25.64 7.21 12.95
C SER A 80 -26.89 7.22 12.07
N VAL A 81 -28.03 6.87 12.65
CA VAL A 81 -29.33 7.16 12.02
C VAL A 81 -29.56 8.66 12.23
N SER A 82 -29.32 9.45 11.19
CA SER A 82 -29.71 10.87 11.18
C SER A 82 -31.20 10.94 10.83
N VAL A 83 -32.06 11.05 11.84
CA VAL A 83 -33.48 11.40 11.62
C VAL A 83 -33.55 12.91 11.43
N GLN A 84 -33.81 13.35 10.20
CA GLN A 84 -34.15 14.74 9.89
C GLN A 84 -35.59 14.99 10.36
N LEU A 85 -35.79 15.74 11.45
CA LEU A 85 -37.12 16.22 11.81
C LEU A 85 -37.49 17.36 10.85
N ARG A 86 -38.43 17.08 9.93
CA ARG A 86 -39.13 18.13 9.19
C ARG A 86 -40.25 18.66 10.08
N PHE A 87 -40.21 19.94 10.40
CA PHE A 87 -41.37 20.64 10.92
C PHE A 87 -42.13 21.20 9.73
N GLU A 88 -43.38 20.77 9.56
CA GLU A 88 -44.32 21.43 8.67
C GLU A 88 -44.72 22.76 9.33
N PHE A 89 -44.46 23.85 8.63
CA PHE A 89 -45.14 25.12 8.82
C PHE A 89 -45.85 25.47 7.51
#